data_AF-Q01S53-F1
#
_entry.id   AF-Q01S53-F1
#
_cell.length_a   1.000
_cell.length_b   1.000
_cell.length_c   1.000
_cell.angle_alpha   90.00
_cell.angle_beta   90.00
_cell.angle_gamma   90.00
#
_symmetry.space_group_name_H-M   'P 1'
#
loop_
_entity.id
_entity.type
_entity.pdbx_description
1 polymer ?
#
loop_
_entity_poly.entity_id
_entity_poly.type
_entity_poly.pdbx_seq_one_letter_code
_entity_poly.pdbx_strand_id
1 'polypeptide(L)'
;MIEDDKQFDGIMKRLSYLIGKGRSRTPDETKLYKLLDLRIEDYNPKYGMPPDSVTRDEALQFLLDHSEKPANELLAPVFGQRRHVHEALTGKRPISAAPARKLGQILRVKSGLFVR
;
A
#
# COMPACT_ATOMS: atom_id res chain seq x y z
N MET A 1 7.71 4.68 4.94
CA MET A 1 7.28 3.34 4.54
C MET A 1 7.04 2.48 5.77
N ILE A 2 5.79 2.05 5.93
CA ILE A 2 5.31 1.10 6.93
C ILE A 2 5.36 -0.28 6.26
N GLU A 3 5.87 -1.28 6.97
CA GLU A 3 6.22 -2.59 6.37
C GLU A 3 5.26 -3.70 6.78
N ASP A 4 4.62 -3.56 7.95
CA ASP A 4 3.68 -4.55 8.48
C ASP A 4 2.60 -3.87 9.35
N ASP A 5 1.55 -4.63 9.67
CA ASP A 5 0.43 -4.16 10.50
C ASP A 5 0.86 -3.76 11.92
N LYS A 6 1.93 -4.37 12.46
CA LYS A 6 2.45 -4.00 13.80
C LYS A 6 3.14 -2.65 13.77
N GLN A 7 3.87 -2.33 12.69
CA GLN A 7 4.44 -1.02 12.46
C GLN A 7 3.35 0.01 12.24
N PHE A 8 2.28 -0.35 11.51
CA PHE A 8 1.12 0.51 11.35
C PHE A 8 0.47 0.82 12.70
N ASP A 9 0.15 -0.21 13.50
CA ASP A 9 -0.44 -0.07 14.83
C ASP A 9 0.46 0.75 15.78
N GLY A 10 1.77 0.51 15.75
CA GLY A 10 2.73 1.28 16.53
C GLY A 10 2.75 2.75 16.13
N ILE A 11 2.73 3.04 14.83
CA ILE A 11 2.66 4.40 14.29
C ILE A 11 1.32 5.04 14.67
N MET A 12 0.19 4.35 14.52
CA MET A 12 -1.15 4.84 14.87
C MET A 12 -1.31 5.12 16.35
N LYS A 13 -0.73 4.28 17.22
CA LYS A 13 -0.71 4.50 18.67
C LYS A 13 0.09 5.76 19.02
N ARG A 14 1.24 5.96 18.37
CA ARG A 14 2.08 7.15 18.57
C ARG A 14 1.41 8.41 18.01
N LEU A 15 0.75 8.30 16.86
CA LEU A 15 0.01 9.41 16.24
C LEU A 15 -1.19 9.82 17.10
N SER A 16 -1.97 8.86 17.59
CA SER A 16 -3.10 9.09 18.51
C SER A 16 -2.68 9.83 19.78
N TYR A 17 -1.52 9.46 20.36
CA TYR A 17 -0.95 10.19 21.49
C TYR A 17 -0.61 11.65 21.14
N LEU A 18 0.00 11.89 19.98
CA LEU A 18 0.35 13.23 19.51
C LEU A 18 -0.88 14.08 19.16
N ILE A 19 -1.93 13.46 18.60
CA ILE A 19 -3.24 14.10 18.35
C ILE A 19 -3.87 14.50 19.68
N GLY A 20 -3.87 13.61 20.68
CA GLY A 20 -4.41 13.87 22.01
C GLY A 20 -3.72 15.05 22.73
N LYS A 21 -2.44 15.32 22.44
CA LYS A 21 -1.74 16.51 22.94
C LYS A 21 -2.19 17.81 22.28
N GLY A 22 -2.77 17.79 21.09
CA GLY A 22 -3.29 18.97 20.41
C GLY A 22 -2.28 20.10 20.29
N ARG A 23 -2.58 21.25 20.92
CA ARG A 23 -1.71 22.44 20.95
C ARG A 23 -0.57 22.37 21.98
N SER A 24 -0.59 21.40 22.88
CA SER A 24 0.43 21.21 23.92
C SER A 24 1.64 20.40 23.44
N ARG A 25 1.72 20.09 22.14
CA ARG A 25 2.89 19.42 21.55
C ARG A 25 4.11 20.33 21.58
N THR A 26 5.26 19.75 21.88
CA THR A 26 6.53 20.46 21.72
C THR A 26 6.86 20.66 20.23
N PRO A 27 7.83 21.55 19.90
CA PRO A 27 8.28 21.71 18.52
C PRO A 27 8.76 20.40 17.88
N ASP A 28 9.48 19.55 18.64
CA ASP A 28 9.96 18.27 18.12
C ASP A 28 8.86 17.23 17.99
N GLU A 29 7.87 17.23 18.91
CA GLU A 29 6.67 16.41 18.77
C GLU A 29 5.83 16.81 17.55
N THR A 30 5.82 18.10 17.20
CA THR A 30 5.16 18.60 16.00
C THR A 30 5.88 18.14 14.74
N LYS A 31 7.22 18.15 14.71
CA LYS A 31 8.00 17.58 13.60
C LYS A 31 7.75 16.08 13.46
N LEU A 32 7.76 15.34 14.57
CA LEU A 32 7.49 13.91 14.59
C LEU A 32 6.08 13.60 14.07
N TYR A 33 5.08 14.34 14.53
CA TYR A 33 3.71 14.21 14.03
C TYR A 33 3.66 14.35 12.51
N LYS A 34 4.19 15.44 11.94
CA LYS A 34 4.19 15.67 10.48
C LYS A 34 4.87 14.54 9.72
N LEU A 35 5.99 14.03 10.24
CA LEU A 35 6.71 12.91 9.61
C LEU A 35 5.93 11.60 9.65
N LEU A 36 5.23 11.33 10.75
CA LEU A 36 4.40 10.13 10.89
C LEU A 36 3.11 10.23 10.08
N ASP A 37 2.51 11.42 9.99
CA ASP A 37 1.32 11.71 9.19
C ASP A 37 1.60 11.47 7.69
N LEU A 38 2.73 11.98 7.18
CA LEU A 38 3.22 11.69 5.83
C LEU A 38 3.43 10.18 5.57
N ARG A 39 3.88 9.43 6.58
CA ARG A 39 4.06 7.97 6.47
C ARG A 39 2.72 7.22 6.41
N ILE A 40 1.67 7.77 7.00
CA ILE A 40 0.31 7.20 6.98
C ILE A 40 -0.40 7.58 5.67
N GLU A 41 -0.16 8.75 5.07
CA GLU A 41 -0.71 9.07 3.75
C GLU A 41 -0.30 8.06 2.66
N ASP A 42 0.89 7.49 2.82
CA ASP A 42 1.43 6.38 2.00
C ASP A 42 0.79 5.02 2.32
N TYR A 43 0.07 4.88 3.43
CA TYR A 43 -0.61 3.66 3.86
C TYR A 43 -2.12 3.82 3.68
N ASN A 44 -2.72 3.03 2.79
CA ASN A 44 -4.17 3.04 2.65
C ASN A 44 -4.82 1.93 3.50
N PRO A 45 -5.47 2.25 4.63
CA PRO A 45 -6.12 1.25 5.47
C PRO A 45 -7.27 0.52 4.75
N LYS A 46 -7.80 1.04 3.63
CA LYS A 46 -8.81 0.33 2.83
C LYS A 46 -8.27 -0.95 2.19
N TYR A 47 -6.97 -1.01 1.85
CA TYR A 47 -6.43 -2.15 1.09
C TYR A 47 -5.75 -3.22 1.96
N GLY A 48 -5.48 -2.93 3.24
CA GLY A 48 -4.66 -3.79 4.10
C GLY A 48 -3.26 -4.02 3.51
N MET A 49 -2.40 -4.75 4.22
CA MET A 49 -1.16 -5.28 3.65
C MET A 49 -1.25 -6.79 3.52
N PRO A 50 -0.91 -7.37 2.37
CA PRO A 50 -0.79 -8.81 2.25
C PRO A 50 0.33 -9.33 3.18
N PRO A 51 0.21 -10.54 3.75
CA PRO A 51 1.25 -11.11 4.61
C PRO A 51 2.60 -11.23 3.89
N ASP A 52 3.72 -11.07 4.59
CA ASP A 52 5.08 -11.13 4.01
C ASP A 52 5.42 -12.44 3.27
N SER A 53 4.67 -13.51 3.53
CA SER A 53 4.88 -14.85 2.98
C SER A 53 4.20 -15.09 1.63
N VAL A 54 3.33 -14.19 1.15
CA VAL A 54 2.55 -14.44 -0.07
C VAL A 54 3.35 -14.14 -1.35
N THR A 55 3.00 -14.80 -2.45
CA THR A 55 3.55 -14.51 -3.77
C THR A 55 3.07 -13.15 -4.28
N ARG A 56 3.67 -12.64 -5.36
CA ARG A 56 3.33 -11.30 -5.89
C ARG A 56 1.93 -11.25 -6.48
N ASP A 57 1.51 -12.35 -7.11
CA ASP A 57 0.18 -12.55 -7.64
C ASP A 57 -0.85 -12.70 -6.51
N GLU A 58 -0.53 -13.41 -5.42
CA GLU A 58 -1.37 -13.48 -4.22
C GLU A 58 -1.49 -12.11 -3.54
N ALA A 59 -0.39 -11.36 -3.42
CA ALA A 59 -0.39 -9.99 -2.90
C ALA A 59 -1.26 -9.06 -3.76
N LEU A 60 -1.14 -9.17 -5.08
CA LEU A 60 -1.97 -8.41 -6.02
C LEU A 60 -3.45 -8.78 -5.87
N GLN A 61 -3.78 -10.07 -5.78
CA GLN A 61 -5.15 -10.54 -5.61
C GLN A 61 -5.74 -10.04 -4.29
N PHE A 62 -4.99 -10.14 -3.18
CA PHE A 62 -5.41 -9.64 -1.87
C PHE A 62 -5.79 -8.16 -1.91
N LEU A 63 -4.94 -7.31 -2.51
CA LEU A 63 -5.18 -5.87 -2.60
C LEU A 63 -6.41 -5.53 -3.48
N LEU A 64 -6.72 -6.37 -4.47
CA LEU A 64 -7.87 -6.20 -5.33
C LEU A 64 -9.16 -6.67 -4.65
N ASP A 65 -9.10 -7.73 -3.86
CA ASP A 65 -10.24 -8.22 -3.08
C ASP A 65 -10.65 -7.23 -1.99
N HIS A 66 -9.69 -6.47 -1.47
CA HIS A 66 -9.92 -5.37 -0.51
C HIS A 66 -10.16 -4.01 -1.20
N SER A 67 -10.25 -3.98 -2.53
CA SER A 67 -10.52 -2.76 -3.26
C SER A 67 -12.02 -2.54 -3.50
N GLU A 68 -12.46 -1.30 -3.30
CA GLU A 68 -13.81 -0.86 -3.67
C GLU A 68 -14.04 -0.81 -5.19
N LYS A 69 -12.96 -0.79 -5.97
CA LYS A 69 -12.97 -0.77 -7.43
C LYS A 69 -12.71 -2.15 -8.02
N PRO A 70 -13.38 -2.49 -9.14
CA PRO A 70 -13.22 -3.79 -9.75
C PRO A 70 -11.83 -3.94 -10.38
N ALA A 71 -11.28 -5.16 -10.33
CA ALA A 71 -9.91 -5.44 -10.73
C ALA A 71 -9.59 -5.06 -12.19
N ASN A 72 -10.55 -5.21 -13.10
CA ASN A 72 -10.38 -4.80 -14.49
C ASN A 72 -10.17 -3.28 -14.65
N GLU A 73 -10.86 -2.45 -13.87
CA GLU A 73 -10.73 -0.99 -13.91
C GLU A 73 -9.37 -0.56 -13.36
N LEU A 74 -8.92 -1.16 -12.26
CA LEU A 74 -7.63 -0.85 -11.65
C LEU A 74 -6.43 -1.32 -12.49
N LEU A 75 -6.55 -2.47 -13.15
CA LEU A 75 -5.45 -3.11 -13.84
C LEU A 75 -5.36 -2.74 -15.33
N ALA A 76 -6.45 -2.30 -15.97
CA ALA A 76 -6.43 -1.87 -17.36
C ALA A 76 -5.42 -0.75 -17.65
N PRO A 77 -5.25 0.29 -16.81
CA PRO A 77 -4.21 1.32 -17.00
C PRO A 77 -2.78 0.78 -16.91
N VAL A 78 -2.58 -0.38 -16.31
CA VAL A 78 -1.26 -0.98 -16.06
C VAL A 78 -0.88 -1.99 -17.13
N PHE A 79 -1.80 -2.89 -17.46
CA PHE A 79 -1.55 -4.04 -18.33
C PHE A 79 -2.24 -3.96 -19.70
N GLY A 80 -3.17 -3.01 -19.85
CA GLY A 80 -3.95 -2.81 -21.06
C GLY A 80 -4.98 -3.92 -21.27
N GLN A 81 -4.61 -4.92 -22.08
CA GLN A 81 -5.52 -5.97 -22.51
C GLN A 81 -5.92 -6.90 -21.36
N ARG A 82 -7.19 -7.35 -21.37
CA ARG A 82 -7.75 -8.29 -20.38
C ARG A 82 -6.92 -9.57 -20.22
N ARG A 83 -6.29 -10.06 -21.30
CA ARG A 83 -5.40 -11.24 -21.21
C ARG A 83 -4.20 -10.98 -20.30
N HIS A 84 -3.57 -9.81 -20.42
CA HIS A 84 -2.38 -9.45 -19.63
C HIS A 84 -2.74 -9.21 -18.17
N VAL A 85 -3.94 -8.68 -17.92
CA VAL A 85 -4.52 -8.58 -16.58
C VAL A 85 -4.63 -9.98 -15.96
N HIS A 86 -5.21 -10.94 -16.68
CA HIS A 86 -5.36 -12.30 -16.20
C HIS A 86 -4.01 -13.03 -16.00
N GLU A 87 -3.05 -12.85 -16.92
CA GLU A 87 -1.70 -13.41 -16.77
C GLU A 87 -0.96 -12.85 -15.55
N ALA A 88 -1.17 -11.57 -15.22
CA ALA A 88 -0.59 -10.96 -14.02
C ALA A 88 -1.23 -11.48 -12.73
N LEU A 89 -2.56 -11.67 -12.72
CA LEU A 89 -3.29 -12.23 -11.57
C LEU A 89 -2.98 -13.70 -11.31
N THR A 90 -2.59 -14.44 -12.34
CA THR A 90 -2.27 -15.87 -12.23
C THR A 90 -0.77 -16.15 -12.10
N GLY A 91 0.06 -15.11 -11.95
CA GLY A 91 1.51 -15.22 -11.86
C GLY A 91 2.21 -15.68 -13.15
N LYS A 92 1.47 -15.94 -14.24
CA LYS A 92 2.01 -16.37 -15.54
C LYS A 92 2.85 -15.30 -16.23
N ARG A 93 2.64 -14.04 -15.86
CA ARG A 93 3.41 -12.90 -16.36
C ARG A 93 4.20 -12.24 -15.23
N PRO A 94 5.53 -12.12 -15.36
CA PRO A 94 6.31 -11.34 -14.41
C PRO A 94 5.93 -9.86 -14.47
N ILE A 95 5.82 -9.22 -13.30
CA ILE A 95 5.53 -7.79 -13.20
C ILE A 95 6.86 -7.04 -13.15
N SER A 96 7.18 -6.35 -14.25
CA SER A 96 8.39 -5.53 -14.34
C SER A 96 8.28 -4.23 -13.52
N ALA A 97 9.41 -3.53 -13.34
CA ALA A 97 9.50 -2.32 -12.52
C ALA A 97 8.51 -1.20 -12.91
N ALA A 98 8.24 -1.00 -14.21
CA ALA A 98 7.31 0.04 -14.66
C ALA A 98 5.84 -0.26 -14.29
N PRO A 99 5.28 -1.44 -14.62
CA PRO A 99 3.98 -1.87 -14.09
C PRO A 99 3.89 -1.83 -12.57
N ALA A 100 4.93 -2.29 -11.87
CA ALA A 100 4.96 -2.31 -10.41
C ALA A 100 4.88 -0.91 -9.78
N ARG A 101 5.57 0.08 -10.35
CA ARG A 101 5.46 1.48 -9.91
C ARG A 101 4.04 2.01 -10.10
N LYS A 102 3.42 1.70 -11.24
CA LYS A 102 2.05 2.14 -11.53
C LYS A 102 1.03 1.47 -10.61
N LEU A 103 1.20 0.18 -10.31
CA LEU A 103 0.40 -0.52 -9.30
C LEU A 103 0.58 0.10 -7.90
N GLY A 104 1.82 0.39 -7.51
CA GLY A 104 2.09 1.05 -6.23
C GLY A 104 1.40 2.42 -6.09
N GLN A 105 1.30 3.19 -7.18
CA GLN A 105 0.58 4.46 -7.19
C GLN A 105 -0.95 4.27 -7.10
N ILE A 106 -1.50 3.32 -7.87
CA ILE A 106 -2.95 3.08 -7.94
C ILE A 106 -3.46 2.49 -6.62
N LEU A 107 -2.76 1.49 -6.11
CA LEU A 107 -3.11 0.77 -4.88
C LEU A 107 -2.54 1.45 -3.63
N ARG A 108 -1.77 2.53 -3.77
CA ARG A 108 -1.08 3.23 -2.67
C ARG A 108 -0.30 2.26 -1.77
N VAL A 109 0.54 1.44 -2.39
CA VAL A 109 1.43 0.48 -1.72
C VAL A 109 2.85 0.55 -2.31
N LYS A 110 3.83 -0.07 -1.64
CA LYS A 110 5.20 -0.15 -2.17
C LYS A 110 5.23 -0.93 -3.48
N SER A 111 5.83 -0.37 -4.53
CA SER A 111 6.04 -1.10 -5.80
C SER A 111 6.87 -2.38 -5.63
N GLY A 112 7.73 -2.45 -4.61
CA GLY A 112 8.54 -3.62 -4.26
C GLY A 112 7.73 -4.90 -4.01
N LEU A 113 6.45 -4.79 -3.65
CA LEU A 113 5.54 -5.92 -3.50
C LEU A 113 5.35 -6.72 -4.78
N PHE A 114 5.62 -6.12 -5.95
CA PHE A 114 5.31 -6.74 -7.25
C PHE A 114 6.55 -7.20 -8.05
N VAL A 115 7.78 -6.83 -7.66
CA VAL A 115 8.97 -6.92 -8.56
C VAL A 115 10.02 -7.96 -8.18
N ARG A 116 9.74 -8.86 -7.23
CA ARG A 116 10.75 -9.77 -6.68
C ARG A 116 11.33 -10.78 -7.68
#